data_AF-A0A7K2KU23-F1
#
_entry.id   AF-A0A7K2KU23-F1
#
_cell.length_a   1.000
_cell.length_b   1.000
_cell.length_c   1.000
_cell.angle_alpha   90.00
_cell.angle_beta   90.00
_cell.angle_gamma   90.00
#
_symmetry.space_group_name_H-M   'P 1'
#
loop_
_entity.id
_entity.type
_entity.pdbx_description
1 polymer ?
#
loop_
_entity_poly.entity_id
_entity_poly.type
_entity_poly.pdbx_seq_one_letter_code
_entity_poly.pdbx_strand_id
1 'polypeptide(L)'
;DPEDLPPVRAAEAGAQFWGLHAGPGEDPASVVGTLRRIDAVRALVAGCPEDLRLAQTTSEMAHARNCGRVAALLGPVGWTALGASAATLRAYHALGVRAVNLTLFDRFAREAVREMNRIGLAVDLSGADEDTVRRALETTRAPALLTRAAPADLSDDVLGLLGGNGAVCMVTVTDDPAAAADLLDRVRERAGAHCAGISHTTVPAVGYVPLFAELLRRGWSAQDLVGLAHGNVTRALRETEFLARTNRIRPVAA
;
A
#
# COMPACT_ATOMS: atom_id res chain seq x y z
N ASP A 1 -13.52 14.47 -8.49
CA ASP A 1 -14.71 14.17 -9.31
C ASP A 1 -14.93 12.65 -9.34
N PRO A 2 -16.14 12.08 -9.39
CA PRO A 2 -16.32 10.67 -9.77
C PRO A 2 -15.58 10.28 -11.07
N GLU A 3 -15.25 11.23 -11.94
CA GLU A 3 -14.39 11.02 -13.12
C GLU A 3 -12.88 10.89 -12.81
N ASP A 4 -12.42 11.23 -11.61
CA ASP A 4 -11.02 11.04 -11.16
C ASP A 4 -10.79 9.65 -10.52
N LEU A 5 -11.84 8.83 -10.44
CA LEU A 5 -11.78 7.51 -9.81
C LEU A 5 -11.45 6.46 -10.88
N PRO A 6 -10.49 5.55 -10.64
CA PRO A 6 -10.21 4.47 -11.58
C PRO A 6 -11.49 3.65 -11.85
N PRO A 7 -11.58 3.00 -13.03
CA PRO A 7 -12.72 2.14 -13.36
C PRO A 7 -13.08 1.24 -12.18
N VAL A 8 -14.37 1.20 -11.82
CA VAL A 8 -14.93 0.43 -10.69
C VAL A 8 -14.46 -1.02 -10.69
N ARG A 9 -14.12 -1.55 -11.87
CA ARG A 9 -13.61 -2.91 -12.05
C ARG A 9 -12.45 -2.93 -13.03
N ALA A 10 -11.22 -3.09 -12.52
CA ALA A 10 -10.19 -3.75 -13.30
C ALA A 10 -10.55 -5.25 -13.30
N ALA A 11 -10.88 -5.83 -14.46
CA ALA A 11 -11.42 -7.19 -14.56
C ALA A 11 -10.57 -8.25 -13.83
N GLU A 12 -9.28 -7.99 -13.69
CA GLU A 12 -8.27 -8.88 -13.12
C GLU A 12 -7.93 -8.57 -11.64
N ALA A 13 -8.45 -7.47 -11.07
CA ALA A 13 -8.13 -7.06 -9.70
C ALA A 13 -9.07 -7.67 -8.66
N GLY A 14 -8.50 -8.30 -7.62
CA GLY A 14 -9.25 -8.79 -6.46
C GLY A 14 -9.27 -7.83 -5.27
N ALA A 15 -8.38 -6.83 -5.25
CA ALA A 15 -8.29 -5.82 -4.21
C ALA A 15 -7.59 -4.56 -4.74
N GLN A 16 -7.90 -3.40 -4.18
CA GLN A 16 -7.32 -2.12 -4.58
C GLN A 16 -7.18 -1.17 -3.39
N PHE A 17 -6.04 -0.51 -3.31
CA PHE A 17 -5.85 0.67 -2.47
C PHE A 17 -6.37 1.92 -3.20
N TRP A 18 -7.30 2.62 -2.57
CA TRP A 18 -7.83 3.89 -3.04
C TRP A 18 -7.06 5.02 -2.36
N GLY A 19 -6.09 5.59 -3.09
CA GLY A 19 -5.22 6.65 -2.59
C GLY A 19 -6.01 7.90 -2.18
N LEU A 20 -5.63 8.51 -1.06
CA LEU A 20 -6.35 9.64 -0.45
C LEU A 20 -5.56 10.96 -0.50
N HIS A 21 -4.59 11.06 -1.42
CA HIS A 21 -3.74 12.23 -1.65
C HIS A 21 -4.50 13.38 -2.30
N ALA A 22 -4.06 14.62 -2.04
CA ALA A 22 -4.60 15.81 -2.71
C ALA A 22 -4.65 15.69 -4.24
N GLY A 23 -5.77 16.09 -4.81
CA GLY A 23 -5.94 16.27 -6.25
C GLY A 23 -5.28 17.56 -6.71
N PRO A 24 -5.19 17.78 -8.03
CA PRO A 24 -4.58 18.98 -8.59
C PRO A 24 -5.24 20.26 -8.05
N GLY A 25 -4.44 21.21 -7.57
CA GLY A 25 -4.92 22.48 -7.03
C GLY A 25 -5.49 22.44 -5.62
N GLU A 26 -5.58 21.26 -4.99
CA GLU A 26 -5.96 21.14 -3.58
C GLU A 26 -4.72 21.21 -2.66
N ASP A 27 -4.92 21.68 -1.43
CA ASP A 27 -3.89 21.66 -0.40
C ASP A 27 -3.59 20.22 0.07
N PRO A 28 -2.36 19.71 -0.14
CA PRO A 28 -1.93 18.38 0.32
C PRO A 28 -1.95 18.20 1.84
N ALA A 29 -1.96 19.28 2.61
CA ALA A 29 -2.06 19.22 4.08
C ALA A 29 -3.51 19.24 4.59
N SER A 30 -4.50 19.37 3.70
CA SER A 30 -5.89 19.54 4.08
C SER A 30 -6.52 18.27 4.64
N VAL A 31 -6.73 18.26 5.96
CA VAL A 31 -7.52 17.22 6.64
C VAL A 31 -8.94 17.12 6.07
N VAL A 32 -9.57 18.27 5.79
CA VAL A 32 -10.91 18.31 5.19
C VAL A 32 -10.91 17.72 3.78
N GLY A 33 -9.87 17.98 2.99
CA GLY A 33 -9.70 17.38 1.67
C GLY A 33 -9.60 15.85 1.74
N THR A 34 -8.81 15.32 2.68
CA THR A 34 -8.74 13.88 2.93
C THR A 34 -10.08 13.29 3.38
N LEU A 35 -10.82 13.96 4.27
CA LEU A 35 -12.15 13.51 4.70
C LEU A 35 -13.15 13.47 3.54
N ARG A 36 -13.14 14.47 2.65
CA ARG A 36 -13.96 14.48 1.42
C ARG A 36 -13.64 13.30 0.50
N ARG A 37 -12.38 12.91 0.37
CA ARG A 37 -12.02 11.71 -0.41
C ARG A 37 -12.47 10.42 0.25
N ILE A 38 -12.31 10.30 1.56
CA ILE A 38 -12.80 9.14 2.31
C ILE A 38 -14.31 8.98 2.06
N ASP A 39 -15.06 10.07 2.14
CA ASP A 39 -16.50 10.09 1.84
C ASP A 39 -16.79 9.71 0.39
N ALA A 40 -16.09 10.29 -0.58
CA ALA A 40 -16.28 9.98 -2.01
C ALA A 40 -16.03 8.50 -2.33
N VAL A 41 -14.95 7.90 -1.81
CA VAL A 41 -14.67 6.47 -2.01
C VAL A 41 -15.73 5.61 -1.34
N ARG A 42 -16.20 5.98 -0.14
CA ARG A 42 -17.29 5.27 0.55
C ARG A 42 -18.60 5.35 -0.23
N ALA A 43 -18.93 6.52 -0.78
CA ALA A 43 -20.10 6.73 -1.63
C ALA A 43 -20.02 5.91 -2.91
N LEU A 44 -18.85 5.84 -3.56
CA LEU A 44 -18.62 4.98 -4.72
C LEU A 44 -18.89 3.50 -4.38
N VAL A 45 -18.30 2.99 -3.29
CA VAL A 45 -18.50 1.60 -2.89
C VAL A 45 -19.97 1.32 -2.57
N ALA A 46 -20.67 2.28 -1.94
CA ALA A 46 -22.11 2.16 -1.67
C ALA A 46 -22.96 2.19 -2.96
N GLY A 47 -22.52 2.90 -3.99
CA GLY A 47 -23.16 2.95 -5.31
C GLY A 47 -22.90 1.71 -6.19
N CYS A 48 -21.84 0.95 -5.90
CA CYS A 48 -21.45 -0.25 -6.66
C CYS A 48 -21.31 -1.50 -5.76
N PRO A 49 -22.34 -1.90 -4.99
CA PRO A 49 -22.24 -2.96 -3.97
C PRO A 49 -22.02 -4.37 -4.52
N GLU A 50 -22.39 -4.59 -5.80
CA GLU A 50 -22.20 -5.85 -6.53
C GLU A 50 -20.76 -6.01 -7.04
N ASP A 51 -20.01 -4.91 -7.20
CA ASP A 51 -18.64 -4.92 -7.72
C ASP A 51 -17.60 -4.63 -6.64
N LEU A 52 -17.92 -3.78 -5.66
CA LEU A 52 -17.00 -3.29 -4.65
C LEU A 52 -17.42 -3.68 -3.23
N ARG A 53 -16.43 -3.90 -2.37
CA ARG A 53 -16.64 -4.02 -0.92
C ARG A 53 -15.51 -3.35 -0.15
N LEU A 54 -15.85 -2.43 0.75
CA LEU A 54 -14.87 -1.87 1.68
C LEU A 54 -14.26 -2.99 2.53
N ALA A 55 -12.93 -3.00 2.59
CA ALA A 55 -12.17 -3.96 3.38
C ALA A 55 -11.17 -3.22 4.26
N GLN A 56 -11.16 -3.62 5.52
CA GLN A 56 -10.33 -3.10 6.59
C GLN A 56 -9.40 -4.17 7.16
N THR A 57 -9.59 -5.43 6.77
CA THR A 57 -8.74 -6.54 7.19
C THR A 57 -8.46 -7.49 6.02
N THR A 58 -7.38 -8.25 6.12
CA THR A 58 -7.07 -9.30 5.15
C THR A 58 -8.16 -10.38 5.05
N SER A 59 -8.91 -10.63 6.13
CA SER A 59 -10.07 -11.52 6.12
C SER A 59 -11.23 -10.94 5.31
N GLU A 60 -11.51 -9.64 5.44
CA GLU A 60 -12.53 -8.95 4.65
C GLU A 60 -12.13 -8.85 3.17
N MET A 61 -10.84 -8.65 2.89
CA MET A 61 -10.32 -8.70 1.52
C MET A 61 -10.58 -10.07 0.88
N ALA A 62 -10.25 -11.15 1.59
CA ALA A 62 -10.51 -12.51 1.12
C ALA A 62 -12.01 -12.76 0.90
N HIS A 63 -12.86 -12.30 1.82
CA HIS A 63 -14.31 -12.43 1.69
C HIS A 63 -14.86 -11.66 0.47
N ALA A 64 -14.43 -10.42 0.24
CA ALA A 64 -14.83 -9.65 -0.94
C ALA A 64 -14.52 -10.41 -2.23
N ARG A 65 -13.26 -10.87 -2.37
CA ARG A 65 -12.80 -11.63 -3.52
C ARG A 65 -13.58 -12.94 -3.73
N ASN A 66 -13.86 -13.67 -2.65
CA ASN A 66 -14.62 -14.92 -2.72
C ASN A 66 -16.09 -14.69 -3.13
N CYS A 67 -16.61 -13.48 -2.94
CA CYS A 67 -17.93 -13.05 -3.43
C CYS A 67 -17.87 -12.44 -4.85
N GLY A 68 -16.74 -12.53 -5.56
CA GLY A 68 -16.59 -11.95 -6.89
C GLY A 68 -16.46 -10.42 -6.92
N ARG A 69 -16.20 -9.79 -5.77
CA ARG A 69 -16.05 -8.33 -5.62
C ARG A 69 -14.59 -7.93 -5.44
N VAL A 70 -14.29 -6.68 -5.80
CA VAL A 70 -13.00 -6.04 -5.51
C VAL A 70 -13.01 -5.52 -4.07
N ALA A 71 -12.03 -5.93 -3.28
CA ALA A 71 -11.81 -5.35 -1.96
C ALA A 71 -11.27 -3.92 -2.07
N ALA A 72 -12.02 -2.92 -1.61
CA ALA A 72 -11.62 -1.53 -1.60
C ALA A 72 -11.00 -1.16 -0.24
N LEU A 73 -9.70 -0.89 -0.22
CA LEU A 73 -8.97 -0.40 0.96
C LEU A 73 -8.78 1.11 0.86
N LEU A 74 -8.96 1.82 1.97
CA LEU A 74 -8.73 3.26 2.03
C LEU A 74 -7.26 3.57 2.34
N GLY A 75 -6.64 4.38 1.48
CA GLY A 75 -5.28 4.87 1.64
C GLY A 75 -4.34 4.47 0.49
N PRO A 76 -3.08 4.96 0.53
CA PRO A 76 -2.53 5.72 1.64
C PRO A 76 -3.02 7.18 1.72
N VAL A 77 -3.03 7.74 2.93
CA VAL A 77 -3.17 9.19 3.18
C VAL A 77 -1.80 9.83 3.19
N GLY A 78 -1.64 11.02 2.58
CA GLY A 78 -0.37 11.74 2.59
C GLY A 78 0.07 12.22 3.98
N TRP A 79 1.38 12.16 4.26
CA TRP A 79 1.97 12.54 5.56
C TRP A 79 1.52 13.91 6.07
N THR A 80 1.51 14.93 5.20
CA THR A 80 1.15 16.31 5.55
C THR A 80 -0.31 16.45 5.99
N ALA A 81 -1.20 15.60 5.47
CA ALA A 81 -2.62 15.60 5.81
C ALA A 81 -2.93 15.04 7.22
N LEU A 82 -1.90 14.67 7.99
CA LEU A 82 -2.03 14.33 9.41
C LEU A 82 -2.06 15.57 10.32
N GLY A 83 -1.59 16.72 9.83
CA GLY A 83 -1.47 17.95 10.64
C GLY A 83 -0.59 17.77 11.88
N ALA A 84 0.46 16.94 11.78
CA ALA A 84 1.36 16.59 12.88
C ALA A 84 0.65 16.09 14.17
N SER A 85 -0.46 15.37 14.02
CA SER A 85 -1.31 14.94 15.14
C SER A 85 -1.59 13.44 15.14
N ALA A 86 -1.22 12.78 16.24
CA ALA A 86 -1.58 11.38 16.48
C ALA A 86 -3.10 11.17 16.62
N ALA A 87 -3.85 12.21 16.98
CA ALA A 87 -5.31 12.13 17.01
C ALA A 87 -5.89 12.00 15.59
N THR A 88 -5.32 12.73 14.62
CA THR A 88 -5.71 12.61 13.21
C THR A 88 -5.41 11.21 12.67
N LEU A 89 -4.25 10.63 13.01
CA LEU A 89 -3.90 9.24 12.67
C LEU A 89 -4.96 8.24 13.17
N ARG A 90 -5.34 8.34 14.45
CA ARG A 90 -6.37 7.47 15.05
C ARG A 90 -7.74 7.69 14.42
N ALA A 91 -8.10 8.94 14.12
CA ALA A 91 -9.36 9.29 13.46
C ALA A 91 -9.44 8.68 12.06
N TYR A 92 -8.39 8.82 11.24
CA TYR A 92 -8.31 8.18 9.92
C TYR A 92 -8.38 6.67 10.01
N HIS A 93 -7.66 6.05 10.95
CA HIS A 93 -7.76 4.61 11.17
C HIS A 93 -9.19 4.16 11.52
N ALA A 94 -9.88 4.90 12.40
CA ALA A 94 -11.28 4.65 12.76
C ALA A 94 -12.24 4.83 11.57
N LEU A 95 -11.94 5.77 10.67
CA LEU A 95 -12.62 5.96 9.40
C LEU A 95 -12.25 4.90 8.34
N GLY A 96 -11.40 3.93 8.67
CA GLY A 96 -11.09 2.78 7.82
C GLY A 96 -9.83 2.91 6.98
N VAL A 97 -9.03 3.97 7.16
CA VAL A 97 -7.72 4.09 6.49
C VAL A 97 -6.77 3.00 6.97
N ARG A 98 -6.04 2.39 6.04
CA ARG A 98 -5.12 1.27 6.32
C ARG A 98 -3.67 1.52 5.96
N ALA A 99 -3.35 2.65 5.33
CA ALA A 99 -1.98 3.05 5.06
C ALA A 99 -1.82 4.58 5.13
N VAL A 100 -0.62 5.03 5.50
CA VAL A 100 -0.19 6.44 5.46
C VAL A 100 1.13 6.51 4.73
N ASN A 101 1.21 7.39 3.74
CA ASN A 101 2.38 7.67 2.94
C ASN A 101 3.28 8.64 3.68
N LEU A 102 4.35 8.14 4.29
CA LEU A 102 5.36 8.87 5.05
C LEU A 102 6.51 9.27 4.11
N THR A 103 6.56 10.54 3.74
CA THR A 103 7.58 11.09 2.82
C THR A 103 8.67 11.90 3.51
N LEU A 104 8.52 12.20 4.81
CA LEU A 104 9.47 12.98 5.59
C LEU A 104 9.62 12.42 7.02
N PHE A 105 10.85 12.16 7.45
CA PHE A 105 11.14 11.67 8.81
C PHE A 105 11.51 12.79 9.81
N ASP A 106 10.51 13.56 10.22
CA ASP A 106 10.64 14.63 11.22
C ASP A 106 10.61 14.11 12.68
N ARG A 107 10.51 15.03 13.67
CA ARG A 107 10.42 14.66 15.10
C ARG A 107 9.14 13.88 15.44
N PHE A 108 8.04 14.16 14.74
CA PHE A 108 6.75 13.50 14.95
C PHE A 108 6.71 12.11 14.28
N ALA A 109 7.43 11.92 13.16
CA ALA A 109 7.46 10.67 12.40
C ALA A 109 7.77 9.44 13.25
N ARG A 110 8.74 9.51 14.16
CA ARG A 110 9.10 8.38 15.02
C ARG A 110 7.93 7.93 15.92
N GLU A 111 7.22 8.88 16.53
CA GLU A 111 6.08 8.59 17.39
C GLU A 111 4.87 8.13 16.56
N ALA A 112 4.65 8.76 15.40
CA ALA A 112 3.62 8.37 14.46
C ALA A 112 3.80 6.93 13.96
N VAL A 113 5.01 6.52 13.55
CA VAL A 113 5.29 5.13 13.11
C VAL A 113 4.99 4.12 14.23
N ARG A 114 5.36 4.46 15.48
CA ARG A 114 5.01 3.62 16.65
C ARG A 114 3.51 3.53 16.87
N GLU A 115 2.79 4.63 16.73
CA GLU A 115 1.33 4.67 16.83
C GLU A 115 0.67 3.87 15.70
N MET A 116 1.17 3.99 14.47
CA MET A 116 0.74 3.22 13.30
C MET A 116 0.89 1.71 13.54
N ASN A 117 2.07 1.27 14.01
CA ASN A 117 2.29 -0.12 14.42
C ASN A 117 1.34 -0.57 15.55
N ARG A 118 1.00 0.33 16.49
CA ARG A 118 0.10 0.01 17.61
C ARG A 118 -1.34 -0.17 17.16
N ILE A 119 -1.82 0.67 16.25
CA ILE A 119 -3.23 0.65 15.79
C ILE A 119 -3.47 -0.26 14.60
N GLY A 120 -2.43 -0.65 13.86
CA GLY A 120 -2.52 -1.54 12.70
C GLY A 120 -2.65 -0.80 11.38
N LEU A 121 -1.89 0.28 11.23
CA LEU A 121 -1.87 1.09 10.02
C LEU A 121 -0.50 0.91 9.34
N ALA A 122 -0.51 0.58 8.04
CA ALA A 122 0.71 0.31 7.28
C ALA A 122 1.50 1.61 7.02
N VAL A 123 2.82 1.52 7.12
CA VAL A 123 3.73 2.59 6.71
C VAL A 123 3.99 2.45 5.22
N ASP A 124 3.51 3.40 4.44
CA ASP A 124 3.83 3.49 3.01
C ASP A 124 4.97 4.49 2.80
N LEU A 125 6.01 4.10 2.05
CA LEU A 125 7.24 4.88 1.83
C LEU A 125 7.40 5.31 0.37
N SER A 126 6.33 5.26 -0.41
CA SER A 126 6.37 5.70 -1.80
C SER A 126 6.75 7.18 -1.93
N GLY A 127 7.79 7.46 -2.71
CA GLY A 127 8.29 8.82 -2.94
C GLY A 127 9.05 9.43 -1.75
N ALA A 128 9.36 8.64 -0.72
CA ALA A 128 10.28 9.05 0.34
C ALA A 128 11.74 9.03 -0.15
N ASP A 129 12.56 9.95 0.36
CA ASP A 129 14.01 9.89 0.16
C ASP A 129 14.65 8.73 0.94
N GLU A 130 15.89 8.38 0.59
CA GLU A 130 16.58 7.23 1.21
C GLU A 130 16.76 7.38 2.72
N ASP A 131 17.01 8.60 3.24
CA ASP A 131 17.14 8.84 4.68
C ASP A 131 15.83 8.52 5.40
N THR A 132 14.71 9.00 4.84
CA THR A 132 13.37 8.73 5.37
C THR A 132 13.07 7.23 5.32
N VAL A 133 13.40 6.55 4.22
CA VAL A 133 13.23 5.09 4.11
C VAL A 133 14.02 4.39 5.22
N ARG A 134 15.32 4.66 5.37
CA ARG A 134 16.18 4.03 6.39
C ARG A 134 15.62 4.23 7.80
N ARG A 135 15.33 5.48 8.17
CA ARG A 135 14.86 5.84 9.51
C ARG A 135 13.46 5.27 9.82
N ALA A 136 12.60 5.17 8.80
CA ALA A 136 11.32 4.51 8.93
C ALA A 136 11.47 3.01 9.15
N LEU A 137 12.32 2.33 8.36
CA LEU A 137 12.59 0.90 8.50
C LEU A 137 13.26 0.54 9.83
N GLU A 138 14.12 1.42 10.36
CA GLU A 138 14.69 1.28 11.71
C GLU A 138 13.62 1.38 12.82
N THR A 139 12.52 2.09 12.57
CA THR A 139 11.50 2.39 13.58
C THR A 139 10.31 1.43 13.50
N THR A 140 9.86 1.07 12.30
CA THR A 140 8.68 0.21 12.11
C THR A 140 8.99 -1.24 12.45
N ARG A 141 8.07 -1.87 13.18
CA ARG A 141 8.10 -3.31 13.50
C ARG A 141 7.20 -4.14 12.59
N ALA A 142 6.49 -3.50 11.68
CA ALA A 142 5.68 -4.14 10.65
C ALA A 142 6.33 -3.93 9.27
N PRO A 143 6.07 -4.83 8.30
CA PRO A 143 6.45 -4.62 6.91
C PRO A 143 5.94 -3.28 6.37
N ALA A 144 6.83 -2.51 5.76
CA ALA A 144 6.45 -1.30 5.02
C ALA A 144 5.85 -1.64 3.66
N LEU A 145 5.13 -0.69 3.08
CA LEU A 145 4.66 -0.74 1.69
C LEU A 145 5.35 0.37 0.89
N LEU A 146 5.50 0.14 -0.40
CA LEU A 146 5.73 1.19 -1.38
C LEU A 146 4.67 0.99 -2.47
N THR A 147 3.47 1.49 -2.21
CA THR A 147 2.26 1.31 -3.03
C THR A 147 2.38 1.89 -4.44
N ARG A 148 3.28 2.85 -4.63
CA ARG A 148 3.78 3.38 -5.90
C ARG A 148 5.30 3.39 -5.85
N ALA A 149 5.92 2.22 -6.01
CA ALA A 149 7.36 2.10 -5.90
C ALA A 149 8.06 2.67 -7.15
N ALA A 150 9.19 3.33 -6.93
CA ALA A 150 10.15 3.69 -7.98
C ALA A 150 11.50 3.05 -7.62
N PRO A 151 11.67 1.71 -7.79
CA PRO A 151 12.88 1.04 -7.36
C PRO A 151 14.14 1.65 -7.98
N ALA A 152 14.06 2.16 -9.22
CA ALA A 152 15.14 2.85 -9.92
C ALA A 152 15.75 4.02 -9.12
N ASP A 153 14.97 4.67 -8.28
CA ASP A 153 15.40 5.83 -7.48
C ASP A 153 16.05 5.43 -6.14
N LEU A 154 16.02 4.13 -5.81
CA LEU A 154 16.61 3.59 -4.58
C LEU A 154 17.93 2.88 -4.89
N SER A 155 18.95 3.12 -4.08
CA SER A 155 20.19 2.36 -4.07
C SER A 155 19.97 0.89 -3.71
N ASP A 156 20.89 0.03 -4.13
CA ASP A 156 20.81 -1.42 -3.89
C ASP A 156 20.84 -1.75 -2.39
N ASP A 157 21.52 -0.96 -1.57
CA ASP A 157 21.55 -1.17 -0.13
C ASP A 157 20.23 -0.76 0.55
N VAL A 158 19.54 0.29 0.08
CA VAL A 158 18.15 0.56 0.53
C VAL A 158 17.21 -0.57 0.14
N LEU A 159 17.32 -1.09 -1.08
CA LEU A 159 16.53 -2.26 -1.50
C LEU A 159 16.81 -3.47 -0.59
N GLY A 160 18.07 -3.68 -0.19
CA GLY A 160 18.43 -4.72 0.78
C GLY A 160 17.75 -4.53 2.15
N LEU A 161 17.61 -3.29 2.64
CA LEU A 161 16.89 -3.00 3.89
C LEU A 161 15.39 -3.33 3.77
N LEU A 162 14.77 -3.10 2.62
CA LEU A 162 13.39 -3.50 2.36
C LEU A 162 13.23 -5.03 2.47
N GLY A 163 14.21 -5.79 1.96
CA GLY A 163 14.30 -7.24 2.09
C GLY A 163 14.29 -7.70 3.54
N GLY A 164 15.13 -7.08 4.38
CA GLY A 164 15.23 -7.39 5.81
C GLY A 164 13.98 -7.02 6.62
N ASN A 165 13.29 -5.94 6.26
CA ASN A 165 12.00 -5.56 6.86
C ASN A 165 10.84 -6.45 6.37
N GLY A 166 10.98 -7.08 5.20
CA GLY A 166 9.90 -7.78 4.52
C GLY A 166 8.90 -6.83 3.86
N ALA A 167 9.33 -5.61 3.52
CA ALA A 167 8.51 -4.60 2.85
C ALA A 167 8.05 -5.05 1.45
N VAL A 168 7.05 -4.39 0.88
CA VAL A 168 6.56 -4.71 -0.48
C VAL A 168 6.68 -3.51 -1.42
N CYS A 169 7.54 -3.64 -2.43
CA CYS A 169 7.72 -2.70 -3.53
C CYS A 169 6.70 -2.96 -4.63
N MET A 170 5.65 -2.14 -4.70
CA MET A 170 4.58 -2.29 -5.69
C MET A 170 4.92 -1.49 -6.95
N VAL A 171 5.51 -2.17 -7.94
CA VAL A 171 5.94 -1.59 -9.22
C VAL A 171 4.71 -1.29 -10.08
N THR A 172 4.63 -0.05 -10.59
CA THR A 172 3.55 0.37 -11.48
C THR A 172 3.61 -0.41 -12.79
N VAL A 173 2.51 -1.08 -13.15
CA VAL A 173 2.37 -1.75 -14.44
C VAL A 173 2.11 -0.70 -15.52
N THR A 174 2.98 -0.64 -16.51
CA THR A 174 2.91 0.26 -17.66
C THR A 174 2.61 -0.53 -18.94
N ASP A 175 2.47 0.18 -20.05
CA ASP A 175 2.31 -0.44 -21.38
C ASP A 175 3.61 -1.03 -21.94
N ASP A 176 4.71 -0.98 -21.17
CA ASP A 176 5.98 -1.66 -21.45
C ASP A 176 6.23 -2.77 -20.39
N PRO A 177 5.76 -4.00 -20.67
CA PRO A 177 5.95 -5.14 -19.76
C PRO A 177 7.41 -5.47 -19.48
N ALA A 178 8.32 -5.21 -20.44
CA ALA A 178 9.73 -5.51 -20.27
C ALA A 178 10.38 -4.56 -19.27
N ALA A 179 10.09 -3.26 -19.37
CA ALA A 179 10.58 -2.27 -18.41
C ALA A 179 10.05 -2.54 -16.98
N ALA A 180 8.77 -2.88 -16.85
CA ALA A 180 8.21 -3.26 -15.55
C ALA A 180 8.85 -4.56 -15.00
N ALA A 181 9.11 -5.54 -15.87
CA ALA A 181 9.79 -6.78 -15.48
C ALA A 181 11.25 -6.53 -15.05
N ASP A 182 11.99 -5.62 -15.69
CA ASP A 182 13.36 -5.26 -15.30
C ASP A 182 13.39 -4.70 -13.86
N LEU A 183 12.43 -3.83 -13.52
CA LEU A 183 12.30 -3.29 -12.16
C LEU A 183 11.96 -4.38 -11.14
N LEU A 184 11.07 -5.32 -11.51
CA LEU A 184 10.70 -6.45 -10.65
C LEU A 184 11.86 -7.43 -10.45
N ASP A 185 12.64 -7.72 -11.50
CA ASP A 185 13.85 -8.55 -11.40
C ASP A 185 14.85 -7.90 -10.44
N ARG A 186 15.06 -6.59 -10.53
CA ARG A 186 15.93 -5.86 -9.59
C ARG A 186 15.43 -5.96 -8.15
N VAL A 187 14.12 -5.81 -7.91
CA VAL A 187 13.54 -6.00 -6.56
C VAL A 187 13.77 -7.45 -6.09
N ARG A 188 13.53 -8.44 -6.93
CA ARG A 188 13.74 -9.86 -6.63
C ARG A 188 15.20 -10.14 -6.24
N GLU A 189 16.15 -9.59 -6.99
CA GLU A 189 17.58 -9.81 -6.79
C GLU A 189 18.13 -9.11 -5.54
N ARG A 190 17.65 -7.89 -5.23
CA ARG A 190 18.20 -7.07 -4.14
C ARG A 190 17.45 -7.20 -2.82
N ALA A 191 16.12 -7.37 -2.86
CA ALA A 191 15.26 -7.45 -1.69
C ALA A 191 14.64 -8.83 -1.48
N GLY A 192 14.52 -9.64 -2.54
CA GLY A 192 13.87 -10.95 -2.55
C GLY A 192 12.48 -10.92 -3.18
N ALA A 193 12.03 -12.06 -3.71
CA ALA A 193 10.74 -12.19 -4.39
C ALA A 193 9.54 -11.86 -3.46
N HIS A 194 9.68 -12.05 -2.15
CA HIS A 194 8.66 -11.71 -1.14
C HIS A 194 8.43 -10.19 -0.97
N CYS A 195 9.31 -9.37 -1.54
CA CYS A 195 9.22 -7.93 -1.58
C CYS A 195 8.61 -7.38 -2.88
N ALA A 196 8.34 -8.23 -3.88
CA ALA A 196 7.77 -7.77 -5.14
C ALA A 196 6.24 -7.62 -5.03
N GLY A 197 5.70 -6.54 -5.60
CA GLY A 197 4.27 -6.33 -5.78
C GLY A 197 3.99 -5.55 -7.05
N ILE A 198 2.72 -5.45 -7.41
CA ILE A 198 2.26 -4.63 -8.55
C ILE A 198 1.33 -3.53 -8.08
N SER A 199 1.43 -2.38 -8.73
CA SER A 199 0.50 -1.27 -8.59
C SER A 199 0.05 -0.79 -9.96
N HIS A 200 -0.95 0.08 -9.96
CA HIS A 200 -1.41 0.76 -11.16
C HIS A 200 -1.99 2.11 -10.74
N THR A 201 -1.80 3.14 -11.57
CA THR A 201 -2.42 4.45 -11.37
C THR A 201 -3.78 4.53 -12.06
N THR A 202 -3.92 3.84 -13.18
CA THR A 202 -5.15 3.60 -13.95
C THR A 202 -5.10 2.15 -14.45
N VAL A 203 -6.24 1.59 -14.90
CA VAL A 203 -6.22 0.24 -15.50
C VAL A 203 -5.18 0.24 -16.64
N PRO A 204 -4.14 -0.63 -16.60
CA PRO A 204 -3.15 -0.67 -17.67
C PRO A 204 -3.85 -0.94 -19.00
N ALA A 205 -3.49 -0.22 -20.08
CA ALA A 205 -4.20 -0.34 -21.35
C ALA A 205 -4.11 -1.76 -21.92
N VAL A 206 -3.03 -2.47 -21.58
CA VAL A 206 -2.75 -3.85 -22.00
C VAL A 206 -3.07 -4.91 -20.93
N GLY A 207 -3.59 -4.51 -19.76
CA GLY A 207 -3.86 -5.42 -18.62
C GLY A 207 -2.61 -5.97 -17.93
N TYR A 208 -2.76 -7.00 -17.09
CA TYR A 208 -1.62 -7.60 -16.36
C TYR A 208 -1.01 -8.80 -17.09
N VAL A 209 -1.77 -9.47 -17.96
CA VAL A 209 -1.34 -10.70 -18.65
C VAL A 209 0.02 -10.57 -19.36
N PRO A 210 0.32 -9.51 -20.13
CA PRO A 210 1.61 -9.38 -20.81
C PRO A 210 2.81 -9.35 -19.86
N LEU A 211 2.68 -8.68 -18.70
CA LEU A 211 3.71 -8.65 -17.67
C LEU A 211 3.95 -10.03 -17.06
N PHE A 212 2.89 -10.75 -16.70
CA PHE A 212 3.04 -12.10 -16.15
C PHE A 212 3.65 -13.08 -17.16
N ALA A 213 3.31 -12.96 -18.44
CA ALA A 213 3.93 -13.75 -19.50
C ALA A 213 5.44 -13.43 -19.67
N GLU A 214 5.83 -12.17 -19.56
CA GLU A 214 7.24 -11.75 -19.54
C GLU A 214 7.97 -12.36 -18.35
N LEU A 215 7.44 -12.22 -17.14
CA LEU A 215 8.06 -12.74 -15.91
C LEU A 215 8.20 -14.27 -15.93
N LEU A 216 7.20 -15.00 -16.48
CA LEU A 216 7.29 -16.44 -16.70
C LEU A 216 8.46 -16.81 -17.62
N ARG A 217 8.65 -16.09 -18.73
CA ARG A 217 9.79 -16.29 -19.63
C ARG A 217 11.14 -16.01 -18.96
N ARG A 218 11.15 -15.10 -17.98
CA ARG A 218 12.33 -14.75 -17.17
C ARG A 218 12.55 -15.67 -15.96
N GLY A 219 11.79 -16.77 -15.88
CA GLY A 219 11.98 -17.81 -14.86
C GLY A 219 11.39 -17.48 -13.49
N TRP A 220 10.46 -16.52 -13.39
CA TRP A 220 9.68 -16.36 -12.17
C TRP A 220 8.83 -17.61 -11.92
N SER A 221 8.91 -18.16 -10.71
CA SER A 221 8.13 -19.34 -10.36
C SER A 221 6.65 -19.00 -10.22
N ALA A 222 5.76 -19.99 -10.36
CA ALA A 222 4.34 -19.81 -10.08
C ALA A 222 4.08 -19.27 -8.66
N GLN A 223 4.91 -19.67 -7.69
CA GLN A 223 4.84 -19.17 -6.31
C GLN A 223 5.18 -17.68 -6.23
N ASP A 224 6.25 -17.24 -6.91
CA ASP A 224 6.65 -15.83 -6.92
C ASP A 224 5.58 -14.97 -7.61
N LEU A 225 4.96 -15.47 -8.67
CA LEU A 225 3.89 -14.76 -9.37
C LEU A 225 2.61 -14.64 -8.53
N VAL A 226 2.26 -15.65 -7.74
CA VAL A 226 1.17 -15.55 -6.74
C VAL A 226 1.54 -14.53 -5.65
N GLY A 227 2.79 -14.54 -5.20
CA GLY A 227 3.35 -13.55 -4.27
C GLY A 227 3.19 -12.13 -4.81
N LEU A 228 3.70 -11.89 -6.03
CA LEU A 228 3.64 -10.64 -6.77
C LEU A 228 2.21 -10.12 -6.93
N ALA A 229 1.29 -11.00 -7.35
CA ALA A 229 -0.10 -10.65 -7.65
C ALA A 229 -0.85 -10.17 -6.40
N HIS A 230 -0.70 -10.87 -5.27
CA HIS A 230 -1.41 -10.49 -4.04
C HIS A 230 -0.78 -11.03 -2.74
N GLY A 231 -0.03 -12.14 -2.81
CA GLY A 231 0.44 -12.85 -1.62
C GLY A 231 1.31 -11.98 -0.71
N ASN A 232 2.24 -11.22 -1.31
CA ASN A 232 3.20 -10.39 -0.58
C ASN A 232 2.52 -9.21 0.12
N VAL A 233 1.62 -8.50 -0.56
CA VAL A 233 0.83 -7.40 0.04
C VAL A 233 -0.09 -7.93 1.13
N THR A 234 -0.75 -9.06 0.90
CA THR A 234 -1.63 -9.70 1.91
C THR A 234 -0.84 -10.10 3.15
N ARG A 235 0.38 -10.62 2.98
CA ARG A 235 1.29 -10.95 4.08
C ARG A 235 1.64 -9.69 4.89
N ALA A 236 2.11 -8.64 4.22
CA ALA A 236 2.51 -7.39 4.88
C ALA A 236 1.36 -6.76 5.71
N LEU A 237 0.15 -6.74 5.14
CA LEU A 237 -1.05 -6.26 5.85
C LEU A 237 -1.44 -7.16 7.02
N ARG A 238 -1.38 -8.49 6.85
CA ARG A 238 -1.68 -9.44 7.93
C ARG A 238 -0.69 -9.31 9.09
N GLU A 239 0.60 -9.14 8.80
CA GLU A 239 1.61 -8.92 9.83
C GLU A 239 1.39 -7.59 10.57
N THR A 240 0.99 -6.54 9.85
CA THR A 240 0.60 -5.24 10.44
C THR A 240 -0.61 -5.40 11.38
N GLU A 241 -1.66 -6.12 10.96
CA GLU A 241 -2.83 -6.42 11.78
C GLU A 241 -2.48 -7.24 13.03
N PHE A 242 -1.63 -8.26 12.85
CA PHE A 242 -1.20 -9.14 13.93
C PHE A 242 -0.39 -8.39 14.99
N LEU A 243 0.54 -7.52 14.56
CA LEU A 243 1.31 -6.67 15.45
C LEU A 243 0.40 -5.76 16.30
N ALA A 244 -0.63 -5.16 15.69
CA ALA A 244 -1.57 -4.31 16.41
C ALA A 244 -2.39 -5.09 17.45
N ARG A 245 -2.82 -6.32 17.12
CA ARG A 245 -3.58 -7.19 18.04
C ARG A 245 -2.72 -7.65 19.22
N THR A 246 -1.49 -8.07 18.98
CA THR A 246 -0.58 -8.55 20.04
C THR A 246 -0.20 -7.43 21.02
N ASN A 247 -0.02 -6.19 20.53
CA ASN A 247 0.20 -5.03 21.40
C ASN A 247 -1.02 -4.66 22.28
N ARG A 248 -2.25 -5.07 21.91
CA ARG A 248 -3.45 -4.89 22.77
C ARG A 248 -3.55 -5.95 23.87
N ILE A 249 -3.01 -7.14 23.63
CA ILE A 249 -3.10 -8.29 24.55
C ILE A 249 -1.98 -8.22 25.61
N ARG A 250 -0.81 -7.65 25.28
CA ARG A 250 0.19 -7.34 26.31
C ARG A 250 -0.36 -6.22 27.20
N PRO A 251 -0.59 -6.46 28.50
CA PRO A 251 -0.89 -5.37 29.42
C PRO A 251 0.26 -4.37 29.34
N VAL A 252 -0.06 -3.08 29.43
CA VAL A 252 0.94 -2.09 29.82
C VAL A 252 1.50 -2.60 31.14
N ALA A 253 2.73 -3.14 31.12
CA ALA A 253 3.43 -3.41 32.36
C ALA A 253 3.50 -2.07 33.09
N ALA A 254 2.82 -2.01 34.25
CA ALA A 254 2.71 -0.85 35.10
C ALA A 254 4.07 -0.38 35.62
#